data_AF-A0A914QKP9-F1
#
_entry.id   AF-A0A914QKP9-F1
#
_cell.length_a   1.000
_cell.length_b   1.000
_cell.length_c   1.000
_cell.angle_alpha   90.00
_cell.angle_beta   90.00
_cell.angle_gamma   90.00
#
_symmetry.space_group_name_H-M   'P 1'
#
loop_
_entity.id
_entity.type
_entity.pdbx_description
1 polymer ?
#
loop_
_entity_poly.entity_id
_entity_poly.type
_entity_poly.pdbx_seq_one_letter_code
_entity_poly.pdbx_strand_id
1 'polypeptide(L)' 'MGGVQAKPNAEQRGHAAHIRQMDDNNRATTGQNMLQQQDRQFCNRIIHDPDTNYTPQYDQHLNSLKKQHYPPSPP' A
#
# COMPACT_ATOMS: atom_id res chain seq x y z
N MET A 1 -4.23 32.35 -8.54
CA MET A 1 -3.49 31.20 -7.97
C MET A 1 -4.51 30.14 -7.60
N GLY A 2 -4.68 29.11 -8.44
CA GLY A 2 -5.64 28.03 -8.18
C GLY A 2 -5.03 27.05 -7.18
N GLY A 3 -5.50 27.08 -5.93
CA GLY A 3 -5.10 26.10 -4.92
C GLY A 3 -5.57 24.72 -5.38
N VAL A 4 -4.60 23.85 -5.70
CA VAL A 4 -4.88 22.45 -6.04
C VAL A 4 -5.49 21.82 -4.79
N GLN A 5 -6.80 21.59 -4.82
CA GLN A 5 -7.53 20.94 -3.74
C GLN A 5 -6.95 19.52 -3.60
N ALA A 6 -6.16 19.30 -2.56
CA ALA A 6 -5.57 18.00 -2.27
C ALA A 6 -6.70 16.96 -2.17
N LYS A 7 -6.76 16.04 -3.12
CA LYS A 7 -7.71 14.93 -3.04
C LYS A 7 -7.34 14.07 -1.83
N PRO A 8 -8.30 13.67 -0.99
CA PRO A 8 -8.01 12.84 0.16
C PRO A 8 -7.39 11.52 -0.29
N ASN A 9 -6.24 11.16 0.29
CA ASN A 9 -5.49 9.93 0.00
C ASN A 9 -6.03 8.69 0.73
N ALA A 10 -7.24 8.77 1.30
CA ALA A 10 -7.79 7.79 2.23
C ALA A 10 -7.86 6.37 1.61
N GLU A 11 -8.20 6.27 0.32
CA GLU A 11 -8.23 5.00 -0.41
C GLU A 11 -6.84 4.37 -0.54
N GLN A 12 -5.83 5.17 -0.89
CA GLN A 12 -4.44 4.71 -1.00
C GLN A 12 -3.87 4.29 0.36
N ARG A 13 -4.26 5.00 1.43
CA ARG A 13 -3.94 4.61 2.81
C ARG A 13 -4.57 3.27 3.18
N GLY A 14 -5.85 3.08 2.87
CA GLY A 14 -6.54 1.82 3.09
C GLY A 14 -5.88 0.67 2.31
N HIS A 15 -5.50 0.90 1.06
CA HIS A 15 -4.79 -0.07 0.24
C HIS A 15 -3.42 -0.44 0.81
N ALA A 16 -2.60 0.55 1.16
CA ALA A 16 -1.29 0.34 1.76
C ALA A 16 -1.38 -0.39 3.11
N ALA A 17 -2.33 0.01 3.97
CA ALA A 17 -2.57 -0.63 5.27
C ALA A 17 -2.95 -2.11 5.12
N HIS A 18 -3.84 -2.42 4.17
CA HIS A 18 -4.23 -3.80 3.89
C HIS A 18 -3.04 -4.65 3.40
N ILE A 19 -2.21 -4.12 2.50
CA ILE A 19 -1.01 -4.80 2.00
C ILE A 19 -0.01 -5.06 3.13
N ARG A 20 0.22 -4.10 4.03
CA ARG A 20 1.09 -4.26 5.21
C ARG A 20 0.54 -5.28 6.19
N GLN A 21 -0.76 -5.26 6.46
CA GLN A 21 -1.40 -6.22 7.34
C GLN A 21 -1.23 -7.65 6.83
N MET A 22 -1.37 -7.88 5.52
CA MET A 22 -1.16 -9.20 4.94
C MET A 22 0.31 -9.66 5.03
N ASP A 23 1.28 -8.76 4.78
CA ASP A 23 2.70 -9.08 4.96
C ASP A 23 3.02 -9.44 6.42
N ASP A 24 2.47 -8.69 7.37
CA ASP A 24 2.64 -8.96 8.80
C ASP A 24 2.00 -10.30 9.22
N ASN A 25 0.80 -10.60 8.71
CA ASN A 25 0.13 -11.89 8.92
C ASN A 25 0.94 -13.05 8.32
N ASN A 26 1.49 -12.88 7.11
CA ASN A 26 2.32 -13.89 6.48
C ASN A 26 3.61 -14.12 7.26
N ARG A 27 4.26 -13.06 7.73
CA ARG A 27 5.46 -13.16 8.59
C ARG A 27 5.15 -13.87 9.90
N ALA A 28 4.02 -13.56 10.53
CA ALA A 28 3.59 -14.23 11.76
C ALA A 28 3.30 -15.72 11.53
N THR A 29 2.80 -16.09 10.35
CA THR A 29 2.42 -17.48 10.02
C THR A 29 3.60 -18.33 9.52
N THR A 30 4.41 -17.77 8.62
CA THR A 30 5.46 -18.50 7.88
C THR A 30 6.89 -18.14 8.31
N GLY A 31 7.06 -17.06 9.07
CA GLY A 31 8.38 -16.49 9.40
C GLY A 31 9.00 -15.65 8.29
N GLN A 32 8.38 -15.54 7.12
CA GLN A 32 8.91 -14.84 5.94
C GLN A 32 8.08 -13.59 5.60
N ASN A 33 8.74 -12.54 5.09
CA ASN A 33 8.02 -11.39 4.54
C ASN A 33 7.62 -11.70 3.08
N MET A 34 6.43 -11.25 2.66
CA MET A 34 6.00 -11.30 1.26
C MET A 34 6.57 -10.12 0.49
N LEU A 35 6.62 -8.96 1.14
CA LEU A 35 7.08 -7.71 0.56
C LEU A 35 8.58 -7.54 0.78
N GLN A 36 9.24 -6.96 -0.23
CA GLN A 36 10.61 -6.49 -0.08
C GLN A 36 10.66 -5.28 0.86
N GLN A 37 11.84 -5.01 1.45
CA GLN A 37 12.01 -3.91 2.39
C GLN A 37 11.58 -2.55 1.82
N GLN A 38 11.87 -2.30 0.53
CA GLN A 38 11.51 -1.07 -0.16
C GLN A 38 9.99 -0.90 -0.26
N ASP A 39 9.24 -1.95 -0.62
CA ASP A 39 7.78 -1.89 -0.72
C ASP A 39 7.10 -1.73 0.65
N ARG A 40 7.70 -2.31 1.70
CA ARG A 40 7.25 -2.09 3.09
C ARG A 40 7.42 -0.64 3.52
N GLN A 41 8.57 -0.03 3.22
CA GLN A 41 8.82 1.38 3.49
C GLN A 41 7.88 2.29 2.70
N PHE A 42 7.63 1.96 1.43
CA PHE A 42 6.66 2.66 0.60
C PHE A 42 5.24 2.64 1.21
N CYS A 43 4.74 1.46 1.61
CA CYS A 43 3.43 1.37 2.24
C CYS A 43 3.38 2.12 3.57
N ASN A 44 4.41 1.97 4.43
CA ASN A 44 4.49 2.68 5.70
C ASN A 44 4.48 4.21 5.52
N ARG A 45 5.16 4.72 4.49
CA ARG A 45 5.10 6.14 4.13
C ARG A 45 3.67 6.56 3.84
N ILE A 46 2.97 5.88 2.93
CA ILE A 46 1.59 6.25 2.58
C ILE A 46 0.66 6.23 3.80
N ILE A 47 0.79 5.22 4.67
CA ILE A 47 -0.07 5.04 5.85
C ILE A 47 0.16 6.14 6.90
N HIS A 48 1.43 6.43 7.20
CA HIS A 48 1.80 7.23 8.38
C HIS A 48 2.15 8.67 8.08
N ASP A 49 2.50 9.01 6.84
CA ASP A 49 2.88 10.36 6.45
C ASP A 49 1.61 11.21 6.22
N PRO A 50 1.33 12.18 7.12
CA PRO A 50 0.16 13.05 7.00
C PRO A 50 0.20 13.92 5.74
N ASP A 51 1.39 14.23 5.21
CA ASP A 51 1.62 15.13 4.08
C ASP A 51 1.54 14.44 2.72
N THR A 52 1.41 13.11 2.71
CA THR A 52 1.24 12.36 1.46
C THR A 52 -0.09 12.75 0.81
N ASN A 53 -0.07 13.41 -0.34
CA ASN A 53 -1.27 13.68 -1.12
C ASN A 53 -1.61 12.50 -2.05
N TYR A 54 -2.86 12.44 -2.51
CA TYR A 54 -3.26 11.46 -3.52
C TYR A 54 -2.37 11.57 -4.77
N THR A 55 -1.74 10.46 -5.15
CA THR A 55 -0.82 10.38 -6.28
C THR A 55 -1.17 9.16 -7.13
N PRO A 56 -1.65 9.30 -8.38
CA PRO A 56 -2.08 8.16 -9.20
C PRO A 56 -1.04 7.04 -9.33
N GLN A 57 0.25 7.40 -9.37
CA GLN A 57 1.36 6.45 -9.44
C GLN A 57 1.45 5.55 -8.21
N TYR A 58 1.07 6.05 -7.03
CA TYR A 58 1.02 5.25 -5.82
C TYR A 58 -0.08 4.20 -5.90
N ASP A 59 -1.23 4.53 -6.50
CA ASP A 59 -2.29 3.55 -6.70
C ASP A 59 -1.87 2.44 -7.66
N GLN A 60 -1.18 2.80 -8.75
CA GLN A 60 -0.62 1.82 -9.69
C GLN A 60 0.38 0.88 -9.00
N HIS A 61 1.27 1.42 -8.16
CA HIS A 61 2.23 0.62 -7.40
C HIS A 61 1.51 -0.31 -6.41
N LEU A 62 0.58 0.23 -5.60
CA LEU A 62 -0.21 -0.56 -4.64
C LEU A 62 -1.01 -1.68 -5.33
N ASN A 63 -1.62 -1.40 -6.48
CA ASN A 63 -2.33 -2.40 -7.27
C ASN A 63 -1.38 -3.48 -7.85
N SER A 64 -0.15 -3.10 -8.19
CA SER A 64 0.87 -4.04 -8.67
C SER A 64 1.32 -4.98 -7.55
N LEU A 65 1.56 -4.44 -6.34
CA LEU A 65 1.88 -5.25 -5.16
C LEU A 65 0.75 -6.21 -4.79
N LYS A 66 -0.50 -5.74 -4.86
CA LYS A 66 -1.68 -6.60 -4.70
C LYS A 66 -1.66 -7.77 -5.68
N LYS A 67 -1.47 -7.52 -6.97
CA LYS A 67 -1.49 -8.57 -8.01
C LYS A 67 -0.33 -9.58 -7.88
N GLN A 68 0.86 -9.11 -7.52
CA GLN A 68 2.05 -9.96 -7.44
C GLN A 68 2.02 -10.92 -6.25
N HIS A 69 1.53 -10.44 -5.11
CA HIS A 69 1.61 -11.17 -3.84
C HIS A 69 0.26 -11.75 -3.40
N TYR A 70 -0.84 -11.24 -3.95
CA TYR A 70 -2.20 -11.57 -3.54
C TYR A 70 -3.11 -11.72 -4.78
N PRO A 71 -2.82 -12.68 -5.67
CA PRO A 71 -3.74 -12.96 -6.78
C PRO A 71 -5.14 -13.26 -6.21
N PRO A 72 -6.21 -12.81 -6.88
CA PRO A 72 -7.56 -13.15 -6.44
C PRO A 72 -7.65 -14.67 -6.32
N SER A 73 -8.20 -15.15 -5.20
CA SER A 73 -8.50 -16.57 -5.04
C SER A 73 -9.28 -17.04 -6.28
N PRO A 74 -8.93 -18.19 -6.89
CA PRO A 74 -9.70 -18.71 -8.00
C PRO A 74 -11.17 -18.89 -7.58
N PRO A 75 -12.12 -18.71 -8.52
CA PRO A 75 -13.55 -18.82 -8.26
C PRO A 75 -13.96 -20.21 -7.75
#